data_AF-A0A0V8DCD2-F1
#
_entry.id   AF-A0A0V8DCD2-F1
#
_cell.length_a   1.000
_cell.length_b   1.000
_cell.length_c   1.000
_cell.angle_alpha   90.00
_cell.angle_beta   90.00
_cell.angle_gamma   90.00
#
_symmetry.space_group_name_H-M   'P 1'
#
loop_
_entity.id
_entity.type
_entity.pdbx_description
1 polymer ?
#
loop_
_entity_poly.entity_id
_entity_poly.type
_entity_poly.pdbx_seq_one_letter_code
_entity_poly.pdbx_strand_id
1 'polypeptide(L)'
;MDNYKENGHLRKVEKTVKYLKELEILYGFATCITRKNIGELSQIESYAKETGAELLKLSTYDGENQVYKLTEIQKEELKIFVRQYNTDGIYIRYSPVQETLNYISEYPSLTIYANGDLAIEETGDVIRNISTSEPAVEYKKYILEKWRTNT
;
A
#
# COMPACT_ATOMS: atom_id res chain seq x y z
N MET A 1 14.67 -20.15 5.81
CA MET A 1 15.28 -18.88 6.27
C MET A 1 14.32 -17.77 5.85
N ASP A 2 13.62 -17.17 6.81
CA ASP A 2 12.56 -16.20 6.57
C ASP A 2 13.14 -14.82 6.25
N ASN A 3 12.76 -14.30 5.09
CA ASN A 3 13.50 -13.30 4.31
C ASN A 3 13.04 -11.85 4.57
N TYR A 4 12.88 -11.47 5.84
CA TYR A 4 12.58 -10.09 6.24
C TYR A 4 13.52 -9.54 7.34
N LYS A 5 14.42 -10.37 7.89
CA LYS A 5 15.32 -10.01 8.99
C LYS A 5 16.75 -9.70 8.55
N GLU A 6 16.96 -9.26 7.31
CA GLU A 6 18.26 -8.67 7.00
C GLU A 6 18.29 -7.27 7.60
N ASN A 7 19.12 -7.06 8.62
CA ASN A 7 19.37 -5.75 9.24
C ASN A 7 19.70 -4.64 8.21
N GLY A 8 20.11 -5.01 6.99
CA GLY A 8 20.31 -4.08 5.87
C GLY A 8 19.02 -3.54 5.24
N HIS A 9 17.90 -4.27 5.31
CA HIS A 9 16.63 -3.85 4.72
C HIS A 9 15.96 -2.73 5.52
N LEU A 10 15.85 -2.87 6.84
CA LEU A 10 15.28 -1.82 7.69
C LEU A 10 16.08 -0.51 7.59
N ARG A 11 17.41 -0.62 7.55
CA ARG A 11 18.30 0.54 7.39
C ARG A 11 18.10 1.29 6.07
N LYS A 12 17.76 0.58 4.98
CA LYS A 12 17.40 1.20 3.69
C LYS A 12 16.06 1.92 3.80
N VAL A 13 15.07 1.31 4.44
CA VAL A 13 13.75 1.92 4.68
C VAL A 13 13.89 3.21 5.50
N GLU A 14 14.64 3.18 6.61
CA GLU A 14 14.90 4.36 7.45
C GLU A 14 15.55 5.50 6.65
N LYS A 15 16.53 5.17 5.80
CA LYS A 15 17.20 6.16 4.95
C LYS A 15 16.22 6.78 3.95
N THR A 16 15.34 5.99 3.33
CA THR A 16 14.32 6.48 2.41
C THR A 16 13.31 7.37 3.12
N VAL A 17 12.81 6.96 4.29
CA VAL A 17 11.90 7.75 5.12
C VAL A 17 12.50 9.11 5.46
N LYS A 18 13.77 9.12 5.91
CA LYS A 18 14.47 10.37 6.23
C LYS A 18 14.52 11.32 5.02
N TYR A 19 14.85 10.79 3.84
CA TYR A 19 14.92 11.57 2.61
C TYR A 19 13.55 12.14 2.20
N LEU A 20 12.48 11.35 2.32
CA LEU A 20 11.12 11.81 2.00
C LEU A 20 10.67 12.94 2.93
N LYS A 21 11.00 12.85 4.23
CA LYS A 21 10.75 13.91 5.20
C LYS A 21 11.51 15.20 4.90
N GLU A 22 12.79 15.11 4.54
CA GLU A 22 13.61 16.27 4.17
C GLU A 22 13.04 17.02 2.95
N LEU A 23 12.32 16.31 2.07
CA LEU A 23 11.66 16.85 0.89
C LEU A 23 10.19 17.22 1.10
N GLU A 24 9.65 17.07 2.32
CA GLU A 24 8.23 17.29 2.63
C GLU A 24 7.27 16.46 1.73
N ILE A 25 7.72 15.28 1.29
CA ILE A 25 6.93 14.37 0.46
C ILE A 25 6.13 13.42 1.35
N LEU A 26 4.80 13.41 1.15
CA LEU A 26 3.91 12.45 1.80
C LEU A 26 4.22 11.02 1.34
N TYR A 27 4.15 10.06 2.25
CA TYR A 27 4.49 8.67 1.95
C TYR A 27 3.68 7.68 2.78
N GLY A 28 3.74 6.42 2.36
CA GLY A 28 3.08 5.31 3.04
C GLY A 28 3.86 4.01 2.92
N PHE A 29 3.46 3.02 3.71
CA PHE A 29 3.96 1.66 3.63
C PHE A 29 2.96 0.75 2.93
N ALA A 30 3.46 -0.31 2.30
CA ALA A 30 2.64 -1.38 1.76
C ALA A 30 3.23 -2.73 2.18
N THR A 31 2.40 -3.65 2.65
CA THR A 31 2.83 -4.99 3.05
C THR A 31 1.83 -6.06 2.64
N CYS A 32 2.35 -7.23 2.29
CA CYS A 32 1.55 -8.41 2.01
C CYS A 32 1.48 -9.27 3.28
N ILE A 33 0.27 -9.42 3.82
CA ILE A 33 -0.06 -10.20 5.00
C ILE A 33 -0.22 -11.67 4.64
N THR A 34 0.48 -12.49 5.40
CA THR A 34 0.59 -13.94 5.28
C THR A 34 0.48 -14.56 6.66
N ARG A 35 0.36 -15.89 6.73
CA ARG A 35 0.39 -16.60 8.02
C ARG A 35 1.64 -16.31 8.85
N LYS A 36 2.74 -15.92 8.18
CA LYS A 36 4.04 -15.73 8.83
C LYS A 36 4.22 -14.37 9.49
N ASN A 37 3.55 -13.33 9.00
CA ASN A 37 3.78 -11.95 9.45
C ASN A 37 2.52 -11.27 10.01
N ILE A 38 1.37 -11.95 10.06
CA ILE A 38 0.16 -11.37 10.66
C ILE A 38 0.37 -10.98 12.14
N GLY A 39 1.18 -11.73 12.89
CA GLY A 39 1.53 -11.40 14.27
C GLY A 39 2.43 -10.16 14.41
N GLU A 40 2.94 -9.60 13.31
CA GLU A 40 3.79 -8.41 13.28
C GLU A 40 3.00 -7.14 12.96
N LEU A 41 1.69 -7.24 12.73
CA LEU A 41 0.83 -6.11 12.32
C LEU A 41 0.94 -4.90 13.25
N SER A 42 0.86 -5.10 14.56
CA SER A 42 0.99 -4.01 15.54
C SER A 42 2.36 -3.33 15.50
N GLN A 43 3.44 -4.06 15.17
CA GLN A 43 4.77 -3.46 15.05
C GLN A 43 4.90 -2.63 13.77
N ILE A 44 4.36 -3.13 12.66
CA ILE A 44 4.29 -2.40 11.39
C ILE A 44 3.48 -1.12 11.55
N GLU A 45 2.37 -1.22 12.28
CA GLU A 45 1.52 -0.10 12.66
C GLU A 45 2.25 0.97 13.45
N SER A 46 2.89 0.58 14.56
CA SER A 46 3.64 1.50 15.42
C SER A 46 4.75 2.17 14.63
N TYR A 47 5.48 1.42 13.79
CA TYR A 47 6.52 1.99 12.94
C TYR A 47 5.97 2.98 11.91
N ALA A 48 4.82 2.69 11.29
CA ALA A 48 4.15 3.63 10.39
C ALA A 48 3.78 4.94 11.11
N LYS A 49 3.20 4.83 12.31
CA LYS A 49 2.86 5.98 13.19
C LYS A 49 4.11 6.78 13.57
N GLU A 50 5.14 6.13 14.12
CA GLU A 50 6.39 6.76 14.58
C GLU A 50 7.13 7.50 13.47
N THR A 51 7.12 6.91 12.27
CA THR A 51 7.74 7.57 11.13
C THR A 51 6.86 8.68 10.58
N GLY A 52 5.54 8.70 10.79
CA GLY A 52 4.66 9.71 10.20
C GLY A 52 4.27 9.36 8.76
N ALA A 53 4.09 8.07 8.49
CA ALA A 53 3.48 7.61 7.25
C ALA A 53 1.98 7.98 7.24
N GLU A 54 1.51 8.48 6.10
CA GLU A 54 0.11 8.87 5.87
C GLU A 54 -0.77 7.66 5.50
N LEU A 55 -0.15 6.53 5.15
CA LEU A 55 -0.83 5.34 4.64
C LEU A 55 -0.10 4.06 5.05
N LEU A 56 -0.87 3.03 5.44
CA LEU A 56 -0.40 1.66 5.57
C LEU A 56 -1.27 0.70 4.75
N LYS A 57 -0.84 0.36 3.53
CA LYS A 57 -1.56 -0.59 2.67
C LYS A 57 -1.28 -2.03 3.08
N LEU A 58 -2.33 -2.83 3.27
CA LEU A 58 -2.26 -4.25 3.59
C LEU A 58 -2.92 -5.08 2.46
N SER A 59 -2.20 -6.00 1.84
CA SER A 59 -2.77 -7.00 0.92
C SER A 59 -2.72 -8.38 1.55
N THR A 60 -3.60 -9.32 1.18
CA THR A 60 -3.39 -10.74 1.53
C THR A 60 -2.68 -11.48 0.40
N TYR A 61 -1.95 -12.52 0.76
CA TYR A 61 -1.38 -13.45 -0.22
C TYR A 61 -2.47 -14.35 -0.83
N ASP A 62 -2.59 -14.32 -2.16
CA ASP A 62 -3.58 -15.08 -2.95
C ASP A 62 -2.97 -16.25 -3.75
N GLY A 63 -1.63 -16.34 -3.84
CA GLY A 63 -0.92 -17.36 -4.60
C GLY A 63 -1.12 -18.80 -4.09
N GLU A 64 -0.69 -19.80 -4.85
CA GLU A 64 -1.09 -21.20 -4.62
C GLU A 64 -0.55 -21.83 -3.33
N ASN A 65 0.57 -21.32 -2.80
CA ASN A 65 1.22 -21.86 -1.62
C ASN A 65 0.40 -21.64 -0.32
N GLN A 66 -0.21 -22.72 0.17
CA GLN A 66 -1.05 -22.75 1.37
C GLN A 66 -0.31 -22.37 2.66
N VAL A 67 1.02 -22.45 2.70
CA VAL A 67 1.82 -22.04 3.87
C VAL A 67 1.70 -20.53 4.13
N TYR A 68 1.46 -19.73 3.09
CA TYR A 68 1.37 -18.28 3.20
C TYR A 68 -0.07 -17.76 3.29
N LYS A 69 -1.07 -18.54 2.84
CA LYS A 69 -2.49 -18.15 2.89
C LYS A 69 -3.03 -18.08 4.31
N LEU A 70 -3.67 -16.97 4.67
CA LEU A 70 -4.32 -16.82 5.98
C LEU A 70 -5.39 -17.89 6.23
N THR A 71 -5.47 -18.37 7.45
CA THR A 71 -6.64 -19.13 7.92
C THR A 71 -7.84 -18.21 8.09
N GLU A 72 -9.06 -18.75 8.19
CA GLU A 72 -10.27 -17.94 8.44
C GLU A 72 -10.16 -17.13 9.74
N ILE A 73 -9.60 -17.72 10.81
CA ILE A 73 -9.35 -17.02 12.08
C ILE A 73 -8.44 -15.82 11.85
N GLN A 74 -7.34 -16.01 11.12
CA GLN A 74 -6.38 -14.93 10.81
C GLN A 74 -6.96 -13.87 9.89
N LYS A 75 -7.89 -14.22 8.99
CA LYS A 75 -8.63 -13.23 8.19
C LYS A 75 -9.51 -12.34 9.07
N GLU A 76 -10.18 -12.91 10.07
CA GLU A 76 -10.97 -12.14 11.03
C GLU A 76 -10.09 -11.26 11.92
N GLU A 77 -8.94 -11.75 12.39
CA GLU A 77 -7.94 -10.94 13.09
C GLU A 77 -7.49 -9.72 12.27
N LEU A 78 -7.19 -9.93 10.99
CA LEU A 78 -6.82 -8.85 10.06
C LEU A 78 -7.96 -7.83 9.90
N LYS A 79 -9.22 -8.28 9.78
CA LYS A 79 -10.38 -7.38 9.69
C LYS A 79 -10.54 -6.52 10.94
N ILE A 80 -10.36 -7.11 12.13
CA ILE A 80 -10.43 -6.39 13.41
C ILE A 80 -9.31 -5.34 13.48
N PHE A 81 -8.08 -5.72 13.13
CA PHE A 81 -6.93 -4.82 13.10
C PHE A 81 -7.18 -3.61 12.19
N VAL A 82 -7.64 -3.86 10.96
CA VAL A 82 -7.95 -2.78 9.99
C VAL A 82 -9.00 -1.82 10.53
N ARG A 83 -10.05 -2.34 11.20
CA ARG A 83 -11.10 -1.50 11.81
C ARG A 83 -10.54 -0.61 12.92
N GLN A 84 -9.69 -1.14 13.79
CA GLN A 84 -9.10 -0.41 14.91
C GLN A 84 -8.11 0.68 14.44
N TYR A 85 -7.29 0.37 13.45
CA TYR A 85 -6.33 1.35 12.94
C TYR A 85 -6.98 2.50 12.19
N ASN A 86 -8.01 2.22 11.38
CA ASN A 86 -8.71 3.27 10.62
C ASN A 86 -9.42 4.30 11.53
N THR A 87 -9.68 3.95 12.79
CA THR A 87 -10.21 4.91 13.79
C THR A 87 -9.12 5.76 14.46
N ASP A 88 -7.84 5.40 14.32
CA ASP A 88 -6.67 6.06 14.94
C ASP A 88 -5.99 7.10 14.03
N GLY A 89 -6.64 7.51 12.94
CA GLY A 89 -6.18 8.61 12.10
C GLY A 89 -5.06 8.28 11.11
N ILE A 90 -4.84 7.00 10.80
CA ILE A 90 -4.00 6.59 9.67
C ILE A 90 -4.76 5.58 8.82
N TYR A 91 -4.72 5.74 7.50
CA TYR A 91 -5.54 4.96 6.57
C TYR A 91 -4.89 3.62 6.19
N ILE A 92 -5.63 2.52 6.26
CA ILE A 92 -5.26 1.22 5.65
C ILE A 92 -6.06 0.96 4.36
N ARG A 93 -5.34 0.65 3.28
CA ARG A 93 -5.89 0.11 2.02
C ARG A 93 -5.84 -1.41 2.04
N TYR A 94 -6.98 -2.07 1.81
CA TYR A 94 -7.13 -3.51 1.59
C TYR A 94 -7.79 -3.77 0.22
N SER A 95 -7.32 -4.79 -0.50
CA SER A 95 -7.99 -5.40 -1.66
C SER A 95 -7.68 -6.91 -1.60
N PRO A 96 -8.66 -7.83 -1.76
CA PRO A 96 -9.67 -7.80 -2.83
C PRO A 96 -11.10 -8.28 -2.43
N VAL A 97 -11.80 -7.59 -1.52
CA VAL A 97 -13.23 -7.89 -1.26
C VAL A 97 -14.05 -6.60 -1.13
N GLN A 98 -15.21 -6.62 -1.78
CA GLN A 98 -16.17 -5.58 -2.16
C GLN A 98 -16.70 -4.64 -1.05
N GLU A 99 -16.24 -4.75 0.20
CA GLU A 99 -16.78 -3.99 1.35
C GLU A 99 -15.88 -2.83 1.82
N THR A 100 -14.80 -2.51 1.09
CA THR A 100 -14.02 -1.25 1.21
C THR A 100 -14.76 -0.02 0.68
N LEU A 101 -16.07 0.01 0.87
CA LEU A 101 -17.02 0.76 0.06
C LEU A 101 -17.05 2.28 0.31
N ASN A 102 -16.23 2.89 1.17
CA ASN A 102 -16.39 4.33 1.42
C ASN A 102 -15.08 5.08 1.72
N TYR A 103 -14.05 4.92 0.89
CA TYR A 103 -13.17 6.05 0.58
C TYR A 103 -13.52 6.55 -0.82
N ILE A 104 -14.30 7.63 -0.87
CA ILE A 104 -14.64 8.33 -2.11
C ILE A 104 -13.57 9.40 -2.30
N SER A 105 -12.54 9.08 -3.07
CA SER A 105 -11.64 10.08 -3.63
C SER A 105 -12.27 10.62 -4.92
N GLU A 106 -12.22 11.94 -5.12
CA GLU A 106 -12.50 12.53 -6.43
C GLU A 106 -11.42 12.17 -7.48
N TYR A 107 -10.34 11.50 -7.07
CA TYR A 107 -9.23 11.10 -7.92
C TYR A 107 -9.06 9.56 -7.94
N PRO A 108 -8.83 8.96 -9.12
CA PRO A 108 -8.71 7.52 -9.31
C PRO A 108 -7.42 6.95 -8.72
N SER A 109 -7.45 5.75 -8.17
CA SER A 109 -6.34 5.15 -7.43
C SER A 109 -5.20 4.72 -8.36
N LEU A 110 -3.95 5.08 -8.02
CA LEU A 110 -2.76 4.68 -8.77
C LEU A 110 -2.08 3.45 -8.15
N THR A 111 -1.66 2.52 -8.99
CA THR A 111 -0.89 1.33 -8.62
C THR A 111 0.35 1.21 -9.51
N ILE A 112 1.48 0.81 -8.93
CA ILE A 112 2.71 0.50 -9.68
C ILE A 112 2.90 -1.01 -9.64
N TYR A 113 2.84 -1.68 -10.78
CA TYR A 113 3.03 -3.12 -10.90
C TYR A 113 4.51 -3.49 -10.85
N ALA A 114 4.80 -4.78 -10.61
CA ALA A 114 6.16 -5.29 -10.47
C ALA A 114 7.03 -5.12 -11.73
N ASN A 115 6.41 -5.02 -12.91
CA ASN A 115 7.08 -4.70 -14.17
C ASN A 115 7.34 -3.19 -14.35
N GLY A 116 7.01 -2.37 -13.35
CA GLY A 116 7.16 -0.93 -13.36
C GLY A 116 5.99 -0.17 -13.98
N ASP A 117 4.91 -0.84 -14.38
CA ASP A 117 3.76 -0.15 -14.98
C ASP A 117 2.97 0.65 -13.94
N LEU A 118 2.79 1.94 -14.23
CA LEU A 118 1.86 2.84 -13.56
C LEU A 118 0.47 2.61 -14.14
N ALA A 119 -0.46 2.13 -13.32
CA ALA A 119 -1.81 1.82 -13.76
C ALA A 119 -2.88 2.39 -12.82
N ILE A 120 -4.00 2.80 -13.40
CA ILE A 120 -5.19 3.17 -12.65
C ILE A 120 -5.89 1.90 -12.19
N GLU A 121 -6.12 1.78 -10.90
CA GLU A 121 -6.61 0.54 -10.28
C GLU A 121 -8.04 0.22 -10.70
N GLU A 122 -8.89 1.24 -10.82
CA GLU A 122 -10.30 1.07 -11.15
C GLU A 122 -10.52 0.65 -12.60
N THR A 123 -9.66 1.10 -13.52
CA THR A 123 -9.81 0.83 -14.97
C THR A 123 -8.83 -0.20 -15.50
N GLY A 124 -7.73 -0.45 -14.79
CA GLY A 124 -6.59 -1.24 -15.28
C GLY A 124 -5.76 -0.52 -16.35
N ASP A 125 -6.06 0.75 -16.65
CA ASP A 125 -5.34 1.49 -17.68
C ASP A 125 -3.91 1.77 -17.25
N VAL A 126 -2.95 1.25 -18.02
CA VAL A 126 -1.54 1.60 -17.87
C VAL A 126 -1.32 3.00 -18.46
N ILE A 127 -0.97 3.95 -17.60
CA ILE A 127 -0.68 5.33 -18.00
C ILE A 127 0.75 5.45 -18.53
N ARG A 128 1.73 4.86 -17.83
CA ARG A 128 3.17 4.85 -18.18
C ARG A 128 3.94 3.77 -17.44
N ASN A 129 5.26 3.72 -17.62
CA ASN A 129 6.16 2.88 -16.85
C ASN A 129 7.22 3.71 -16.13
N ILE A 130 7.49 3.38 -14.86
CA ILE A 130 8.43 4.12 -13.99
C ILE A 130 9.88 4.08 -14.47
N SER A 131 10.23 3.12 -15.33
CA SER A 131 11.58 3.04 -15.91
C SER A 131 11.88 4.18 -16.90
N THR A 132 10.85 4.83 -17.42
CA THR A 132 10.98 5.84 -18.48
C THR A 132 10.25 7.15 -18.16
N SER A 133 9.49 7.22 -17.06
CA SER A 133 8.64 8.36 -16.75
C SER A 133 8.53 8.57 -15.24
N GLU A 134 8.30 9.82 -14.84
CA GLU A 134 8.07 10.20 -13.45
C GLU A 134 6.59 9.97 -13.07
N PRO A 135 6.28 9.07 -12.12
CA PRO A 135 4.91 8.76 -11.68
C PRO A 135 4.02 9.97 -11.42
N ALA A 136 4.53 10.96 -10.69
CA ALA A 136 3.74 12.13 -10.30
C ALA A 136 3.34 13.00 -11.51
N VAL A 137 4.24 13.12 -12.49
CA VAL A 137 4.00 13.89 -13.72
C VAL A 137 2.92 13.21 -14.57
N GLU A 138 3.05 11.90 -14.75
CA GLU A 138 2.14 11.14 -15.61
C GLU A 138 0.75 10.99 -14.99
N TYR A 139 0.69 10.83 -13.67
CA TYR A 139 -0.59 10.82 -12.95
C TYR A 139 -1.29 12.19 -13.05
N LYS A 140 -0.57 13.30 -12.88
CA LYS A 140 -1.12 14.65 -13.07
C LYS A 140 -1.66 14.86 -14.48
N LYS A 141 -0.94 14.41 -15.52
CA LYS A 141 -1.43 14.46 -16.91
C LYS A 141 -2.72 13.67 -17.06
N TYR A 142 -2.76 12.43 -16.56
CA TYR A 142 -3.95 11.60 -16.61
C TYR A 142 -5.18 12.28 -15.95
N ILE A 143 -4.99 12.90 -14.79
CA ILE A 143 -6.08 13.64 -14.12
C ILE A 143 -6.61 14.78 -14.98
N LEU A 144 -5.71 15.57 -15.59
CA LEU A 144 -6.08 16.74 -16.36
C LEU A 144 -6.69 16.40 -17.73
N GLU A 145 -6.19 15.35 -18.38
CA GLU A 145 -6.51 15.04 -19.77
C GLU A 145 -7.62 14.02 -19.94
N LYS A 146 -7.79 13.11 -18.97
CA LYS A 146 -8.70 11.96 -19.09
C LYS A 146 -9.74 11.86 -18.00
N TRP A 147 -9.38 12.23 -16.77
CA TRP A 147 -10.30 12.09 -15.64
C TRP A 147 -11.32 13.23 -15.59
N ARG A 148 -10.83 14.49 -15.54
CA ARG A 148 -11.68 15.69 -15.44
C ARG A 148 -12.52 16.00 -16.69
N THR A 149 -12.24 15.34 -17.81
CA THR A 149 -13.03 15.46 -19.05
C THR A 149 -14.18 14.45 -19.11
N ASN A 150 -14.14 13.42 -18.26
CA ASN A 150 -15.12 12.33 -18.23
C ASN A 150 -15.98 12.33 -16.95
N THR A 151 -15.85 13.35 -16.10
CA THR A 151 -16.67 13.60 -14.89
C THR A 151 -17.49 14.86 -15.08
#